data_AF-A0A7C6ZHW2-F1
#
_entry.id   AF-A0A7C6ZHW2-F1
#
_cell.length_a   1.000
_cell.length_b   1.000
_cell.length_c   1.000
_cell.angle_alpha   90.00
_cell.angle_beta   90.00
_cell.angle_gamma   90.00
#
_symmetry.space_group_name_H-M   'P 1'
#
loop_
_entity.id
_entity.type
_entity.pdbx_description
1 polymer ?
#
loop_
_entity_poly.entity_id
_entity_poly.type
_entity_poly.pdbx_seq_one_letter_code
_entity_poly.pdbx_strand_id
1 'polypeptide(L)'
;MSRVTETNRVAIQEISFTNIDKVLWPEDGYTKWDLIQYYILVSPYMLPHLHLRPLVLTRYPDGIDGEWFYQKNAPEYTPNWIKTFRYQHKDGPIDYILAETPETLAWL
;
A
#
# COMPACT_ATOMS: atom_id res chain seq x y z
N MET A 1 31.98 15.65 -31.98
CA MET A 1 31.49 15.58 -30.59
C MET A 1 30.04 15.08 -30.62
N SER A 2 29.84 13.76 -30.53
CA SER A 2 28.51 13.15 -30.65
C SER A 2 27.67 13.44 -29.39
N ARG A 3 26.47 14.01 -29.54
CA ARG A 3 25.52 14.22 -28.44
C ARG A 3 24.97 12.86 -28.02
N VAL A 4 25.20 12.47 -26.77
CA VAL A 4 24.50 11.35 -26.14
C VAL A 4 23.08 11.80 -25.85
N THR A 5 22.10 11.14 -26.46
CA THR A 5 20.68 11.36 -26.18
C THR A 5 20.35 10.67 -24.86
N GLU A 6 20.14 11.45 -23.81
CA GLU A 6 19.77 10.95 -22.49
C GLU A 6 18.29 10.52 -22.51
N THR A 7 18.04 9.21 -22.50
CA THR A 7 16.69 8.66 -22.42
C THR A 7 16.26 8.60 -20.96
N ASN A 8 15.51 9.60 -20.48
CA ASN A 8 14.88 9.55 -19.18
C ASN A 8 13.68 8.58 -19.23
N ARG A 9 13.80 7.41 -18.58
CA ARG A 9 12.68 6.47 -18.41
C ARG A 9 11.98 6.77 -17.09
N VAL A 10 10.70 7.09 -17.14
CA VAL A 10 9.83 7.14 -15.96
C VAL A 10 9.19 5.76 -15.81
N ALA A 11 9.40 5.10 -14.67
CA ALA A 11 8.70 3.87 -14.34
C ALA A 11 7.27 4.23 -13.89
N ILE A 12 6.26 3.78 -14.64
CA ILE A 12 4.86 3.89 -14.25
C ILE A 12 4.49 2.57 -13.57
N GLN A 13 4.05 2.63 -12.31
CA GLN A 13 3.50 1.46 -11.63
C GLN A 13 2.02 1.34 -11.98
N GLU A 14 1.63 0.23 -12.58
CA GLU A 14 0.23 -0.05 -12.88
C GLU A 14 -0.39 -0.85 -11.72
N ILE A 15 -1.47 -0.33 -11.15
CA ILE A 15 -2.19 -0.96 -10.04
C ILE A 15 -3.63 -1.21 -10.47
N SER A 16 -4.04 -2.47 -10.41
CA SER A 16 -5.42 -2.88 -10.68
C SER A 16 -6.21 -2.97 -9.38
N PHE A 17 -7.31 -2.23 -9.30
CA PHE A 17 -8.22 -2.28 -8.17
C PHE A 17 -9.47 -3.08 -8.51
N THR A 18 -9.95 -3.84 -7.54
CA THR A 18 -11.21 -4.61 -7.64
C THR A 18 -12.19 -4.13 -6.58
N ASN A 19 -13.49 -4.28 -6.87
CA ASN A 19 -14.60 -3.91 -5.97
C ASN A 19 -14.48 -2.48 -5.44
N ILE A 20 -14.16 -1.53 -6.31
CA ILE A 20 -13.91 -0.13 -5.94
C ILE A 20 -15.15 0.55 -5.36
N ASP A 21 -16.34 0.16 -5.83
CA ASP A 21 -17.63 0.70 -5.35
C ASP A 21 -18.11 0.06 -4.04
N LYS A 22 -17.34 -0.87 -3.46
CA LYS A 22 -17.72 -1.52 -2.21
C LYS A 22 -17.74 -0.50 -1.07
N VAL A 23 -18.88 -0.34 -0.42
CA VAL A 23 -19.03 0.52 0.77
C VAL A 23 -18.29 -0.13 1.94
N LEU A 24 -17.36 0.61 2.54
CA LEU A 24 -16.60 0.19 3.71
C LEU A 24 -17.11 0.86 5.00
N TRP A 25 -17.71 2.04 4.90
CA TRP A 25 -18.40 2.75 6.00
C TRP A 25 -19.89 2.89 5.67
N PRO A 26 -20.75 1.98 6.16
CA PRO A 26 -22.17 1.96 5.78
C PRO A 26 -22.97 3.20 6.19
N GLU A 27 -22.65 3.80 7.34
CA GLU A 27 -23.36 4.99 7.84
C GLU A 27 -23.03 6.25 7.02
N ASP A 28 -21.78 6.43 6.63
CA ASP A 28 -21.30 7.59 5.87
C ASP A 28 -21.36 7.39 4.34
N GLY A 29 -21.44 6.14 3.89
CA GLY A 29 -21.44 5.76 2.47
C GLY A 29 -20.06 5.72 1.80
N TYR A 30 -18.96 5.84 2.54
CA TYR A 30 -17.61 5.81 1.95
C TYR A 30 -17.25 4.44 1.37
N THR A 31 -16.75 4.46 0.15
CA THR A 31 -16.35 3.29 -0.62
C THR A 31 -14.88 2.95 -0.47
N LYS A 32 -14.49 1.78 -0.98
CA LYS A 32 -13.09 1.38 -1.12
C LYS A 32 -12.32 2.37 -2.00
N TRP A 33 -12.94 2.90 -3.05
CA TRP A 33 -12.31 3.91 -3.90
C TRP A 33 -12.02 5.20 -3.14
N ASP A 34 -12.96 5.67 -2.31
CA ASP A 34 -12.77 6.87 -1.49
C ASP A 34 -11.56 6.73 -0.55
N LEU A 35 -11.39 5.55 0.06
CA LEU A 35 -10.24 5.25 0.91
C LEU A 35 -8.91 5.30 0.13
N ILE A 36 -8.87 4.70 -1.06
CA ILE A 36 -7.68 4.72 -1.92
C ILE A 36 -7.34 6.16 -2.32
N GLN A 37 -8.33 6.92 -2.76
CA GLN A 37 -8.15 8.33 -3.13
C GLN A 37 -7.67 9.16 -1.94
N TYR A 38 -8.26 8.94 -0.76
CA TYR A 38 -7.85 9.61 0.47
C TYR A 38 -6.36 9.35 0.75
N TYR A 39 -5.91 8.09 0.71
CA TYR A 39 -4.50 7.75 0.94
C TYR A 39 -3.55 8.44 -0.05
N ILE A 40 -3.91 8.49 -1.34
CA ILE A 40 -3.12 9.19 -2.36
C ILE A 40 -3.05 10.68 -2.03
N LEU A 41 -4.18 11.32 -1.72
CA LEU A 41 -4.27 12.75 -1.44
C LEU A 41 -3.47 13.17 -0.20
N VAL A 42 -3.51 12.37 0.87
CA VAL A 42 -2.78 12.67 2.12
C VAL A 42 -1.33 12.20 2.12
N SER A 43 -0.92 11.41 1.11
CA SER A 43 0.42 10.81 1.03
C SER A 43 1.58 11.80 1.25
N PRO A 44 1.57 13.07 0.75
CA PRO A 44 2.68 13.98 0.97
C PRO A 44 2.90 14.33 2.45
N TYR A 45 1.85 14.26 3.26
CA TYR A 45 1.88 14.51 4.69
C TYR A 45 2.10 13.24 5.49
N MET A 46 1.56 12.11 5.03
CA MET A 46 1.62 10.83 5.74
C MET A 46 2.98 10.14 5.59
N LEU A 47 3.54 10.09 4.37
CA LEU A 47 4.76 9.34 4.07
C LEU A 47 6.00 9.74 4.90
N PRO A 48 6.26 11.04 5.20
CA PRO A 48 7.37 11.42 6.07
C PRO A 48 7.34 10.74 7.45
N HIS A 49 6.15 10.43 7.96
CA HIS A 49 5.99 9.76 9.24
C HIS A 49 6.11 8.23 9.15
N LEU A 50 5.83 7.66 7.98
CA LEU A 50 5.90 6.22 7.71
C LEU A 50 7.28 5.77 7.19
N HIS A 51 8.14 6.71 6.81
CA HIS A 51 9.44 6.41 6.21
C HIS A 51 10.27 5.44 7.08
N LEU A 52 10.74 4.34 6.45
CA LEU A 52 11.51 3.26 7.09
C LEU A 52 10.82 2.60 8.30
N ARG A 53 9.49 2.68 8.40
CA ARG A 53 8.72 2.01 9.46
C ARG A 53 8.07 0.73 8.94
N PRO A 54 8.43 -0.46 9.48
CA PRO A 54 7.71 -1.71 9.24
C PRO A 54 6.23 -1.59 9.66
N LEU A 55 5.30 -1.81 8.72
CA LEU A 55 3.87 -1.68 8.99
C LEU A 55 3.21 -3.00 9.38
N VAL A 56 2.27 -2.91 10.32
CA VAL A 56 1.26 -3.94 10.56
C VAL A 56 -0.08 -3.36 10.14
N LEU A 57 -0.81 -4.08 9.30
CA LEU A 57 -2.07 -3.61 8.75
C LEU A 57 -3.23 -4.27 9.48
N THR A 58 -4.30 -3.51 9.72
CA THR A 58 -5.60 -4.08 10.09
C THR A 58 -6.48 -4.05 8.86
N ARG A 59 -7.00 -5.21 8.45
CA ARG A 59 -7.75 -5.38 7.21
C ARG A 59 -9.23 -5.58 7.52
N TYR A 60 -10.07 -4.89 6.78
CA TYR A 60 -11.54 -4.99 6.83
C TYR A 60 -12.08 -5.32 5.42
N PRO A 61 -11.93 -6.58 4.94
CA PRO A 61 -12.31 -6.94 3.57
C PRO A 61 -13.79 -6.66 3.27
N ASP A 62 -14.65 -6.74 4.29
CA ASP A 62 -16.11 -6.58 4.22
C ASP A 62 -16.63 -5.28 4.84
N GLY A 63 -15.76 -4.30 5.07
CA GLY A 63 -16.12 -3.02 5.71
C GLY A 63 -15.96 -3.05 7.24
N ILE A 64 -16.15 -1.89 7.87
CA ILE A 64 -15.80 -1.68 9.29
C ILE A 64 -16.61 -2.53 10.27
N ASP A 65 -17.83 -2.93 9.88
CA ASP A 65 -18.72 -3.78 10.68
C ASP A 65 -18.51 -5.29 10.44
N GLY A 66 -17.65 -5.63 9.47
CA GLY A 66 -17.35 -7.00 9.08
C GLY A 66 -16.22 -7.64 9.88
N GLU A 67 -15.83 -8.85 9.46
CA GLU A 67 -14.64 -9.51 10.02
C GLU A 67 -13.36 -8.74 9.66
N TRP A 68 -12.40 -8.79 10.58
CA TRP A 68 -11.11 -8.13 10.43
C TRP A 68 -9.96 -9.01 10.89
N PHE A 69 -8.76 -8.72 10.39
CA PHE A 69 -7.55 -9.43 10.79
C PHE A 69 -6.31 -8.54 10.71
N TYR A 70 -5.27 -8.93 11.45
CA TYR A 70 -3.94 -8.32 11.37
C TYR A 70 -3.10 -8.99 10.28
N GLN A 71 -2.48 -8.18 9.44
CA GLN A 71 -1.49 -8.61 8.45
C GLN A 71 -0.13 -8.02 8.79
N LYS A 72 0.79 -8.88 9.26
CA LYS A 72 2.19 -8.51 9.52
C LYS A 72 3.09 -8.85 8.33
N ASN A 73 2.93 -10.07 7.81
CA ASN A 73 3.73 -10.56 6.70
C ASN A 73 3.15 -10.07 5.37
N ALA A 74 4.03 -9.61 4.48
CA ALA A 74 3.70 -9.28 3.11
C ALA A 74 3.12 -10.54 2.43
N PRO A 75 1.94 -10.45 1.80
CA PRO A 75 1.36 -11.56 1.05
C PRO A 75 2.23 -11.95 -0.15
N GLU A 76 2.11 -13.19 -0.63
CA GLU A 76 2.87 -13.68 -1.79
C GLU A 76 2.60 -12.88 -3.08
N TYR A 77 1.40 -12.30 -3.21
CA TYR A 77 1.01 -11.46 -4.34
C TYR A 77 1.48 -10.00 -4.22
N THR A 78 2.33 -9.67 -3.24
CA THR A 78 2.90 -8.33 -3.09
C THR A 78 3.72 -7.98 -4.34
N PRO A 79 3.43 -6.87 -5.03
CA PRO A 79 4.21 -6.46 -6.19
C PRO A 79 5.69 -6.24 -5.85
N ASN A 80 6.58 -6.59 -6.78
CA ASN A 80 8.04 -6.52 -6.59
C ASN A 80 8.59 -5.11 -6.35
N TRP A 81 7.84 -4.07 -6.70
CA TRP A 81 8.21 -2.67 -6.48
C TRP A 81 7.89 -2.19 -5.06
N ILE A 82 7.09 -2.93 -4.29
CA ILE A 82 6.83 -2.63 -2.89
C ILE A 82 8.01 -3.09 -2.05
N LYS A 83 8.61 -2.16 -1.32
CA LYS A 83 9.72 -2.47 -0.43
C LYS A 83 9.23 -3.17 0.82
N THR A 84 10.02 -4.13 1.28
CA THR A 84 9.78 -4.85 2.52
C THR A 84 11.00 -4.79 3.44
N PHE A 85 10.75 -4.93 4.73
CA PHE A 85 11.76 -5.11 5.76
C PHE A 85 11.64 -6.50 6.36
N ARG A 86 12.65 -7.35 6.12
CA ARG A 86 12.70 -8.70 6.67
C ARG A 86 13.22 -8.68 8.10
N TYR A 87 12.47 -9.29 9.01
CA TYR A 87 12.90 -9.49 10.40
C TYR A 87 12.76 -10.95 10.81
N GLN A 88 13.81 -11.48 11.45
CA GLN A 88 13.81 -12.84 11.96
C GLN A 88 13.16 -12.89 13.36
N HIS A 89 11.94 -13.43 13.43
CA HIS A 89 11.31 -13.77 14.72
C HIS A 89 11.69 -15.20 15.15
N LYS A 90 11.31 -15.54 16.39
CA LYS A 90 11.46 -16.91 16.93
C LYS A 90 10.70 -17.93 16.09
N ASP A 91 9.53 -17.56 15.59
CA ASP A 91 8.61 -18.44 14.87
C ASP A 91 8.86 -18.43 13.34
N GLY A 92 9.87 -17.69 12.88
CA GLY A 92 10.23 -17.57 11.47
C GLY A 92 10.44 -16.12 11.02
N PRO A 93 10.91 -15.93 9.78
CA PRO A 93 11.05 -14.60 9.19
C PRO A 93 9.69 -14.00 8.86
N ILE A 94 9.56 -12.69 9.04
CA ILE A 94 8.42 -11.88 8.57
C ILE A 94 8.96 -10.77 7.68
N ASP A 95 8.35 -10.59 6.51
CA ASP A 95 8.61 -9.49 5.61
C ASP A 95 7.53 -8.41 5.83
N TYR A 96 7.89 -7.33 6.51
CA TYR A 96 6.96 -6.22 6.76
C TYR A 96 6.93 -5.27 5.59
N ILE A 97 5.76 -4.74 5.22
CA ILE A 97 5.66 -3.72 4.16
C ILE A 97 6.21 -2.38 4.66
N LEU A 98 6.94 -1.68 3.80
CA LEU A 98 7.36 -0.29 3.98
C LEU A 98 6.57 0.62 3.03
N ALA A 99 5.72 1.50 3.58
CA ALA A 99 5.01 2.48 2.78
C ALA A 99 5.91 3.70 2.50
N GLU A 100 6.55 3.71 1.33
CA GLU A 100 7.46 4.79 0.93
C GLU A 100 6.95 5.65 -0.21
N THR A 101 5.87 5.25 -0.88
CA THR A 101 5.32 5.96 -2.03
C THR A 101 3.79 6.04 -1.98
N PRO A 102 3.17 7.00 -2.68
CA PRO A 102 1.70 7.06 -2.80
C PRO A 102 1.12 5.79 -3.44
N GLU A 103 1.83 5.18 -4.40
CA GLU A 103 1.45 3.92 -5.04
C GLU A 103 1.42 2.77 -4.05
N THR A 104 2.39 2.74 -3.11
CA THR A 104 2.38 1.75 -2.05
C THR A 104 1.17 1.94 -1.15
N LEU A 105 0.88 3.17 -0.72
CA LEU A 105 -0.31 3.48 0.08
C LEU A 105 -1.62 3.13 -0.64
N ALA A 106 -1.70 3.38 -1.95
CA ALA A 106 -2.86 3.03 -2.76
C ALA A 106 -3.06 1.51 -2.86
N TRP A 107 -1.97 0.75 -2.91
CA TRP A 107 -2.02 -0.72 -2.95
C TRP A 107 -2.40 -1.36 -1.62
N LEU A 108 -2.07 -0.71 -0.48
CA LEU A 108 -2.44 -1.21 0.85
C LEU A 108 -3.96 -1.37 0.95
#